data_AF-A0AAV1QNA9-F1
#
_entry.id   AF-A0AAV1QNA9-F1
#
_cell.length_a   1.000
_cell.length_b   1.000
_cell.length_c   1.000
_cell.angle_alpha   90.00
_cell.angle_beta   90.00
_cell.angle_gamma   90.00
#
_symmetry.space_group_name_H-M   'P 1'
#
loop_
_entity.id
_entity.type
_entity.pdbx_description
1 polymer ?
#
loop_
_entity_poly.entity_id
_entity_poly.type
_entity_poly.pdbx_seq_one_letter_code
_entity_poly.pdbx_strand_id
1 'polypeptide(L)'
;MSTMNSMLTKHQQRTICSQLGHVKLQLLYKASIHGFTGAAFHQRCDNRCPTVSVGYNASGYVFGGYTKQPFCQSGQYVHDDQAFLFTFSGEKLNKYPVTGPGNAVRMIANCGPYFGEALVLVNASQAVVHTNPGHYYNFNAADMHGNDLRLTECEIYEVEESTNFEKPWRTIVWESAKRKELMESIQFYKPMVDSVSQIRVLLIGAVGAGKSSFFNSINSVFRGHVTNQATAGSSSTSLTTQFRTYSLKVGREGNPLPVILCDTMGLEESTGAGLDIDDISSILRGHLPDRYQFNPSVPLQSEASSYQKSPELKDKIHCVAYIMDACKISIMPTKLQEKLDAIRRKVNLIGQ
;
A
#
# COMPACT_ATOMS: atom_id res chain seq x y z
N MET A 1 -21.83 -2.83 -31.18
CA MET A 1 -20.45 -3.26 -30.89
C MET A 1 -20.40 -3.62 -29.41
N SER A 2 -20.19 -4.89 -29.07
CA SER A 2 -20.04 -5.31 -27.67
C SER A 2 -18.71 -4.78 -27.13
N THR A 3 -18.76 -3.96 -26.09
CA THR A 3 -17.58 -3.41 -25.43
C THR A 3 -16.95 -4.47 -24.51
N MET A 4 -15.63 -4.66 -24.59
CA MET A 4 -14.83 -5.52 -23.71
C MET A 4 -14.73 -4.95 -22.28
N ASN A 5 -15.87 -4.80 -21.62
CA ASN A 5 -15.95 -4.34 -20.23
C ASN A 5 -15.96 -5.53 -19.28
N SER A 6 -15.14 -5.43 -18.23
CA SER A 6 -15.06 -6.38 -17.13
C SER A 6 -16.37 -6.43 -16.34
N MET A 7 -16.81 -7.63 -15.97
CA MET A 7 -17.92 -7.85 -15.01
C MET A 7 -17.46 -7.81 -13.56
N LEU A 8 -16.16 -7.89 -13.28
CA LEU A 8 -15.65 -7.67 -11.94
C LEU A 8 -15.96 -6.24 -11.51
N THR A 9 -16.55 -6.08 -10.33
CA THR A 9 -16.67 -4.78 -9.71
C THR A 9 -15.28 -4.20 -9.38
N LYS A 10 -15.17 -2.87 -9.27
CA LYS A 10 -13.92 -2.21 -8.83
C LYS A 10 -13.41 -2.77 -7.50
N HIS A 11 -14.31 -3.17 -6.60
CA HIS A 11 -13.95 -3.78 -5.33
C HIS A 11 -13.33 -5.16 -5.53
N GLN A 12 -13.99 -6.05 -6.28
CA GLN A 12 -13.45 -7.38 -6.58
C GLN A 12 -12.10 -7.32 -7.29
N GLN A 13 -11.93 -6.42 -8.27
CA GLN A 13 -10.64 -6.20 -8.93
C GLN A 13 -9.55 -5.83 -7.93
N ARG A 14 -9.81 -4.85 -7.05
CA ARG A 14 -8.87 -4.43 -5.99
C ARG A 14 -8.55 -5.57 -5.03
N THR A 15 -9.56 -6.34 -4.63
CA THR A 15 -9.40 -7.48 -3.72
C THR A 15 -8.56 -8.58 -4.35
N ILE A 16 -8.73 -8.88 -5.65
CA ILE A 16 -7.86 -9.83 -6.37
C ILE A 16 -6.44 -9.27 -6.44
N CYS A 17 -6.26 -8.02 -6.89
CA CYS A 17 -4.94 -7.39 -6.97
C CYS A 17 -4.21 -7.42 -5.62
N SER A 18 -4.88 -7.15 -4.50
CA SER A 18 -4.22 -7.19 -3.18
C SER A 18 -3.71 -8.59 -2.78
N GLN A 19 -4.26 -9.66 -3.36
CA GLN A 19 -3.75 -11.03 -3.16
C GLN A 19 -2.52 -11.34 -4.01
N LEU A 20 -2.26 -10.54 -5.04
CA LEU A 20 -1.21 -10.73 -6.05
C LEU A 20 -0.11 -9.65 -5.97
N GLY A 21 -0.28 -8.64 -5.11
CA GLY A 21 0.66 -7.54 -4.92
C GLY A 21 0.32 -6.29 -5.75
N HIS A 22 1.34 -5.59 -6.22
CA HIS A 22 1.17 -4.37 -7.02
C HIS A 22 0.96 -4.71 -8.49
N VAL A 23 -0.24 -5.16 -8.84
CA VAL A 23 -0.59 -5.61 -10.20
C VAL A 23 -1.86 -4.93 -10.72
N LYS A 24 -2.02 -4.91 -12.05
CA LYS A 24 -3.25 -4.55 -12.75
C LYS A 24 -3.77 -5.76 -13.54
N LEU A 25 -5.09 -5.82 -13.72
CA LEU A 25 -5.75 -6.87 -14.48
C LEU A 25 -6.16 -6.33 -15.85
N GLN A 26 -5.63 -6.93 -16.92
CA GLN A 26 -6.01 -6.61 -18.30
C GLN A 26 -6.90 -7.72 -18.87
N LEU A 27 -8.14 -7.40 -19.23
CA LEU A 27 -9.08 -8.37 -19.78
C LEU A 27 -8.63 -8.86 -21.18
N LEU A 28 -8.31 -10.15 -21.29
CA LEU A 28 -7.89 -10.81 -22.54
C LEU A 28 -9.06 -11.49 -23.26
N TYR A 29 -9.92 -12.15 -22.48
CA TYR A 29 -10.99 -12.99 -22.99
C TYR A 29 -12.27 -12.75 -22.20
N LYS A 30 -13.39 -12.63 -22.91
CA LYS A 30 -14.75 -12.60 -22.38
C LYS A 30 -15.62 -13.54 -23.22
N ALA A 31 -16.14 -14.59 -22.63
CA ALA A 31 -16.82 -15.66 -23.35
C ALA A 31 -18.10 -15.20 -24.06
N SER A 32 -18.83 -14.23 -23.51
CA SER A 32 -19.99 -13.64 -24.20
C SER A 32 -19.65 -12.88 -25.50
N ILE A 33 -18.39 -12.47 -25.67
CA ILE A 33 -17.90 -11.78 -26.88
C ILE A 33 -17.18 -12.75 -27.81
N HIS A 34 -16.35 -13.64 -27.25
CA HIS A 34 -15.46 -14.51 -28.03
C HIS A 34 -16.02 -15.93 -28.24
N GLY A 35 -17.07 -16.31 -27.52
CA GLY A 35 -17.70 -17.63 -27.55
C GLY A 35 -17.16 -18.56 -26.47
N PHE A 36 -18.05 -19.37 -25.87
CA PHE A 36 -17.74 -20.36 -24.84
C PHE A 36 -17.10 -21.63 -25.45
N THR A 37 -15.94 -21.49 -26.11
CA THR A 37 -15.22 -22.62 -26.70
C THR A 37 -13.77 -22.66 -26.24
N GLY A 38 -13.18 -23.85 -26.14
CA GLY A 38 -11.76 -24.01 -25.84
C GLY A 38 -10.90 -23.33 -26.91
N ALA A 39 -11.29 -23.45 -28.18
CA ALA A 39 -10.61 -22.79 -29.29
C ALA A 39 -10.55 -21.25 -29.13
N ALA A 40 -11.66 -20.61 -28.73
CA ALA A 40 -11.71 -19.16 -28.53
C ALA A 40 -10.86 -18.70 -27.32
N PHE A 41 -10.82 -19.52 -26.25
CA PHE A 41 -9.94 -19.31 -25.11
C PHE A 41 -8.47 -19.40 -25.53
N HIS A 42 -8.06 -20.53 -26.09
CA HIS A 42 -6.67 -20.79 -26.46
C HIS A 42 -6.13 -19.80 -27.50
N GLN A 43 -6.95 -19.37 -28.47
CA GLN A 43 -6.57 -18.34 -29.44
C GLN A 43 -6.11 -17.02 -28.78
N ARG A 44 -6.63 -16.70 -27.59
CA ARG A 44 -6.42 -15.41 -26.92
C ARG A 44 -5.50 -15.49 -25.70
N CYS A 45 -5.53 -16.62 -25.01
CA CYS A 45 -4.91 -16.78 -23.70
C CYS A 45 -3.65 -17.65 -23.72
N ASP A 46 -3.41 -18.44 -24.77
CA ASP A 46 -2.17 -19.23 -24.85
C ASP A 46 -0.93 -18.33 -24.83
N ASN A 47 0.09 -18.79 -24.11
CA ASN A 47 1.35 -18.07 -23.86
C ASN A 47 1.21 -16.76 -23.07
N ARG A 48 0.02 -16.44 -22.54
CA ARG A 48 -0.18 -15.31 -21.63
C ARG A 48 -0.03 -15.76 -20.19
N CYS A 49 0.75 -15.04 -19.39
CA CYS A 49 0.93 -15.30 -17.97
C CYS A 49 1.51 -14.08 -17.23
N PRO A 50 1.33 -14.00 -15.89
CA PRO A 50 0.36 -14.75 -15.10
C PRO A 50 -1.09 -14.42 -15.48
N THR A 51 -2.04 -15.29 -15.15
CA THR A 51 -3.46 -15.04 -15.45
C THR A 51 -4.38 -15.25 -14.26
N VAL A 52 -5.45 -14.46 -14.23
CA VAL A 52 -6.61 -14.67 -13.36
C VAL A 52 -7.79 -15.06 -14.25
N SER A 53 -8.38 -16.22 -13.96
CA SER A 53 -9.56 -16.74 -14.63
C SER A 53 -10.78 -16.59 -13.72
N VAL A 54 -11.90 -16.07 -14.24
CA VAL A 54 -13.12 -15.78 -13.47
C VAL A 54 -14.34 -16.32 -14.17
N GLY A 55 -15.11 -17.18 -13.49
CA GLY A 55 -16.42 -17.65 -13.90
C GLY A 55 -17.55 -16.98 -13.10
N TYR A 56 -18.69 -16.81 -13.77
CA TYR A 56 -19.92 -16.24 -13.20
C TYR A 56 -21.09 -17.17 -13.49
N ASN A 57 -21.99 -17.37 -12.53
CA ASN A 57 -23.21 -18.17 -12.74
C ASN A 57 -24.48 -17.40 -12.39
N ALA A 58 -25.64 -17.97 -12.73
CA ALA A 58 -26.94 -17.33 -12.54
C ALA A 58 -27.33 -17.24 -11.05
N SER A 59 -26.73 -18.08 -10.20
CA SER A 59 -26.85 -18.02 -8.74
C SER A 59 -26.06 -16.87 -8.10
N GLY A 60 -25.34 -16.05 -8.89
CA GLY A 60 -24.64 -14.86 -8.42
C GLY A 60 -23.24 -15.12 -7.86
N TYR A 61 -22.69 -16.32 -8.03
CA TYR A 61 -21.34 -16.63 -7.60
C TYR A 61 -20.30 -16.08 -8.58
N VAL A 62 -19.19 -15.58 -8.02
CA VAL A 62 -18.00 -15.12 -8.75
C VAL A 62 -16.79 -15.90 -8.22
N PHE A 63 -16.22 -16.75 -9.06
CA PHE A 63 -15.22 -17.73 -8.64
C PHE A 63 -14.20 -17.98 -9.75
N GLY A 64 -13.11 -18.66 -9.45
CA GLY A 64 -12.11 -18.98 -10.47
C GLY A 64 -10.76 -19.32 -9.88
N GLY A 65 -9.69 -18.98 -10.60
CA GLY A 65 -8.34 -19.35 -10.22
C GLY A 65 -7.26 -18.45 -10.80
N TYR A 66 -6.09 -18.49 -10.16
CA TYR A 66 -4.87 -17.82 -10.57
C TYR A 66 -3.78 -18.85 -10.86
N THR A 67 -2.98 -18.59 -11.90
CA THR A 67 -1.75 -19.34 -12.17
C THR A 67 -0.69 -18.42 -12.77
N LYS A 68 0.58 -18.68 -12.43
CA LYS A 68 1.75 -18.04 -13.07
C LYS A 68 2.14 -18.69 -14.39
N GLN A 69 1.56 -19.86 -14.70
CA GLN A 69 1.94 -20.64 -15.86
C GLN A 69 1.20 -20.18 -17.10
N PRO A 70 1.88 -20.13 -18.27
CA PRO A 70 1.20 -19.89 -19.52
C PRO A 70 0.32 -21.09 -19.88
N PHE A 71 -0.90 -20.82 -20.32
CA PHE A 71 -1.73 -21.85 -20.92
C PHE A 71 -1.14 -22.29 -22.26
N CYS A 72 -1.30 -23.57 -22.56
CA CYS A 72 -1.02 -24.17 -23.87
C CYS A 72 -1.92 -25.39 -24.07
N GLN A 73 -1.65 -26.15 -25.14
CA GLN A 73 -2.49 -27.28 -25.57
C GLN A 73 -1.71 -28.61 -25.58
N SER A 74 -0.71 -28.76 -24.71
CA SER A 74 0.20 -29.91 -24.68
C SER A 74 -0.41 -31.21 -24.16
N GLY A 75 -1.59 -31.15 -23.53
CA GLY A 75 -2.21 -32.28 -22.83
C GLY A 75 -1.59 -32.60 -21.47
N GLN A 76 -0.49 -31.93 -21.10
CA GLN A 76 0.28 -32.23 -19.89
C GLN A 76 -0.19 -31.45 -18.68
N TYR A 77 0.22 -31.95 -17.51
CA TYR A 77 0.19 -31.19 -16.27
C TYR A 77 1.38 -30.22 -16.21
N VAL A 78 1.16 -29.07 -15.59
CA VAL A 78 2.19 -28.07 -15.37
C VAL A 78 2.29 -27.74 -13.90
N HIS A 79 3.55 -27.63 -13.44
CA HIS A 79 3.87 -27.31 -12.07
C HIS A 79 3.62 -25.82 -11.76
N ASP A 80 2.83 -25.51 -10.74
CA ASP A 80 2.70 -24.17 -10.19
C ASP A 80 2.46 -24.23 -8.68
N ASP A 81 3.43 -23.74 -7.91
CA ASP A 81 3.40 -23.67 -6.44
C ASP A 81 2.70 -22.41 -5.90
N GLN A 82 2.36 -21.47 -6.79
CA GLN A 82 1.66 -20.23 -6.44
C GLN A 82 0.22 -20.22 -6.93
N ALA A 83 -0.23 -21.29 -7.60
CA ALA A 83 -1.60 -21.40 -8.06
C ALA A 83 -2.58 -21.49 -6.89
N PHE A 84 -3.74 -20.87 -7.06
CA PHE A 84 -4.83 -20.97 -6.10
C PHE A 84 -6.18 -20.79 -6.80
N LEU A 85 -7.21 -21.41 -6.26
CA LEU A 85 -8.60 -21.13 -6.60
C LEU A 85 -9.18 -20.09 -5.65
N PHE A 86 -10.26 -19.45 -6.05
CA PHE A 86 -10.98 -18.52 -5.18
C PHE A 86 -12.47 -18.46 -5.49
N THR A 87 -13.23 -18.03 -4.49
CA THR A 87 -14.63 -17.59 -4.63
C THR A 87 -14.87 -16.35 -3.80
N PHE A 88 -15.82 -15.52 -4.23
CA PHE A 88 -16.29 -14.38 -3.47
C PHE A 88 -17.52 -14.74 -2.62
N SER A 89 -17.44 -14.45 -1.32
CA SER A 89 -18.61 -14.45 -0.42
C SER A 89 -18.89 -13.00 -0.03
N GLY A 90 -19.78 -12.35 -0.77
CA GLY A 90 -19.94 -10.90 -0.73
C GLY A 90 -18.67 -10.19 -1.20
N GLU A 91 -18.08 -9.37 -0.33
CA GLU A 91 -16.85 -8.61 -0.63
C GLU A 91 -15.54 -9.35 -0.30
N LYS A 92 -15.63 -10.49 0.39
CA LYS A 92 -14.47 -11.27 0.82
C LYS A 92 -14.10 -12.30 -0.25
N LEU A 93 -12.81 -12.35 -0.59
CA LEU A 93 -12.22 -13.40 -1.43
C LEU A 93 -11.71 -14.54 -0.54
N ASN A 94 -12.29 -15.73 -0.68
CA ASN A 94 -11.80 -16.95 -0.03
C ASN A 94 -10.84 -17.67 -0.98
N LYS A 95 -9.60 -17.94 -0.54
CA LYS A 95 -8.56 -18.60 -1.33
C LYS A 95 -8.46 -20.08 -0.96
N TYR A 96 -8.20 -20.90 -1.98
CA TYR A 96 -7.91 -22.33 -1.86
C TYR A 96 -6.59 -22.61 -2.58
N PRO A 97 -5.46 -22.60 -1.85
CA PRO A 97 -4.14 -22.88 -2.41
C PRO A 97 -4.07 -24.28 -3.03
N VAL A 98 -3.20 -24.43 -4.03
CA VAL A 98 -2.85 -25.73 -4.59
C VAL A 98 -2.20 -26.63 -3.52
N THR A 99 -2.62 -27.89 -3.45
CA THR A 99 -2.05 -28.93 -2.57
C THR A 99 -1.09 -29.86 -3.30
N GLY A 100 -1.25 -30.01 -4.62
CA GLY A 100 -0.40 -30.81 -5.49
C GLY A 100 0.22 -29.96 -6.61
N PRO A 101 1.32 -29.23 -6.34
CA PRO A 101 1.81 -28.20 -7.26
C PRO A 101 2.26 -28.77 -8.61
N GLY A 102 2.74 -30.01 -8.68
CA GLY A 102 3.10 -30.69 -9.94
C GLY A 102 1.93 -30.91 -10.91
N ASN A 103 0.70 -30.82 -10.42
CA ASN A 103 -0.54 -30.98 -11.18
C ASN A 103 -1.44 -29.74 -11.05
N ALA A 104 -0.87 -28.56 -10.84
CA ALA A 104 -1.62 -27.35 -10.55
C ALA A 104 -2.54 -26.92 -11.71
N VAL A 105 -2.10 -27.10 -12.96
CA VAL A 105 -2.84 -26.74 -14.18
C VAL A 105 -2.69 -27.85 -15.20
N ARG A 106 -3.74 -28.13 -15.98
CA ARG A 106 -3.73 -29.12 -17.06
C ARG A 106 -3.97 -28.44 -18.41
N MET A 107 -3.25 -28.83 -19.44
CA MET A 107 -3.22 -28.10 -20.74
C MET A 107 -4.15 -28.76 -21.77
N ILE A 108 -5.46 -28.50 -21.70
CA ILE A 108 -6.49 -29.24 -22.46
C ILE A 108 -7.14 -28.38 -23.57
N ALA A 109 -6.89 -28.75 -24.83
CA ALA A 109 -7.26 -27.97 -26.02
C ALA A 109 -8.75 -27.65 -26.20
N ASN A 110 -9.66 -28.51 -25.74
CA ASN A 110 -11.09 -28.30 -25.88
C ASN A 110 -11.76 -27.65 -24.65
N CYS A 111 -10.96 -27.20 -23.68
CA CYS A 111 -11.43 -26.56 -22.46
C CYS A 111 -10.89 -25.13 -22.35
N GLY A 112 -11.50 -24.35 -21.46
CA GLY A 112 -10.89 -23.11 -20.97
C GLY A 112 -9.85 -23.40 -19.87
N PRO A 113 -9.66 -22.46 -18.92
CA PRO A 113 -8.78 -22.64 -17.77
C PRO A 113 -9.09 -23.93 -17.01
N TYR A 114 -8.08 -24.77 -16.83
CA TYR A 114 -8.21 -26.10 -16.26
C TYR A 114 -7.25 -26.26 -15.08
N PHE A 115 -7.73 -26.01 -13.87
CA PHE A 115 -6.93 -26.03 -12.64
C PHE A 115 -6.92 -27.43 -12.04
N GLY A 116 -5.79 -28.12 -12.22
CA GLY A 116 -5.60 -29.53 -11.89
C GLY A 116 -6.65 -30.40 -12.54
N GLU A 117 -7.51 -31.01 -11.74
CA GLU A 117 -8.78 -31.62 -12.18
C GLU A 117 -9.97 -31.10 -11.35
N ALA A 118 -9.71 -30.09 -10.53
CA ALA A 118 -10.64 -29.66 -9.50
C ALA A 118 -11.64 -28.60 -10.00
N LEU A 119 -11.22 -27.71 -10.89
CA LEU A 119 -12.07 -26.67 -11.46
C LEU A 119 -11.68 -26.40 -12.92
N VAL A 120 -12.65 -26.56 -13.82
CA VAL A 120 -12.52 -26.25 -15.25
C VAL A 120 -13.56 -25.21 -15.62
N LEU A 121 -13.13 -24.08 -16.16
CA LEU A 121 -14.02 -23.09 -16.74
C LEU A 121 -14.14 -23.35 -18.24
N VAL A 122 -15.36 -23.33 -18.78
CA VAL A 122 -15.63 -23.69 -20.19
C VAL A 122 -15.19 -25.13 -20.50
N ASN A 123 -15.88 -26.11 -19.92
CA ASN A 123 -15.54 -27.52 -20.12
C ASN A 123 -16.06 -28.03 -21.47
N ALA A 124 -15.23 -28.78 -22.20
CA ALA A 124 -15.58 -29.40 -23.48
C ALA A 124 -16.24 -28.44 -24.50
N SER A 125 -15.78 -27.18 -24.53
CA SER A 125 -16.31 -26.11 -25.39
C SER A 125 -17.81 -25.82 -25.17
N GLN A 126 -18.23 -25.91 -23.91
CA GLN A 126 -19.58 -25.57 -23.46
C GLN A 126 -19.51 -24.54 -22.33
N ALA A 127 -20.58 -23.77 -22.15
CA ALA A 127 -20.73 -22.81 -21.05
C ALA A 127 -21.02 -23.49 -19.70
N VAL A 128 -20.19 -24.47 -19.33
CA VAL A 128 -20.35 -25.26 -18.11
C VAL A 128 -19.01 -25.37 -17.36
N VAL A 129 -19.12 -25.47 -16.05
CA VAL A 129 -18.04 -25.77 -15.13
C VAL A 129 -17.98 -27.27 -14.92
N HIS A 130 -16.78 -27.82 -14.92
CA HIS A 130 -16.53 -29.15 -14.36
C HIS A 130 -15.79 -28.99 -13.03
N THR A 131 -16.19 -29.74 -12.01
CA THR A 131 -15.54 -29.70 -10.70
C THR A 131 -15.35 -31.09 -10.10
N ASN A 132 -14.19 -31.32 -9.49
CA ASN A 132 -13.86 -32.54 -8.75
C ASN A 132 -12.83 -32.21 -7.64
N PRO A 133 -13.25 -31.50 -6.57
CA PRO A 133 -12.35 -31.09 -5.50
C PRO A 133 -11.84 -32.29 -4.69
N GLY A 134 -10.66 -32.15 -4.06
CA GLY A 134 -10.12 -33.12 -3.11
C GLY A 134 -8.75 -33.71 -3.49
N HIS A 135 -8.34 -33.63 -4.75
CA HIS A 135 -7.02 -34.07 -5.19
C HIS A 135 -5.95 -32.97 -5.06
N TYR A 136 -5.96 -32.01 -5.98
CA TYR A 136 -4.94 -30.95 -6.09
C TYR A 136 -5.38 -29.59 -5.53
N TYR A 137 -6.68 -29.45 -5.29
CA TYR A 137 -7.29 -28.30 -4.63
C TYR A 137 -8.42 -28.82 -3.76
N ASN A 138 -8.55 -28.29 -2.54
CA ASN A 138 -9.59 -28.69 -1.60
C ASN A 138 -10.55 -27.52 -1.36
N PHE A 139 -11.81 -27.70 -1.74
CA PHE A 139 -12.89 -26.73 -1.53
C PHE A 139 -14.25 -27.44 -1.53
N ASN A 140 -15.28 -26.78 -0.98
CA ASN A 140 -16.66 -27.23 -1.07
C ASN A 140 -17.32 -26.63 -2.34
N ALA A 141 -17.96 -27.47 -3.17
CA ALA A 141 -18.58 -27.03 -4.42
C ALA A 141 -19.77 -26.06 -4.23
N ALA A 142 -20.53 -26.21 -3.14
CA ALA A 142 -21.62 -25.29 -2.79
C ALA A 142 -21.08 -23.90 -2.42
N ASP A 143 -19.95 -23.86 -1.71
CA ASP A 143 -19.31 -22.58 -1.37
C ASP A 143 -18.63 -21.94 -2.58
N MET A 144 -18.02 -22.74 -3.45
CA MET A 144 -17.31 -22.26 -4.64
C MET A 144 -18.26 -21.63 -5.65
N HIS A 145 -19.33 -22.33 -6.03
CA HIS A 145 -20.21 -21.95 -7.14
C HIS A 145 -21.69 -22.30 -6.90
N GLY A 146 -22.12 -22.52 -5.64
CA GLY A 146 -23.54 -22.78 -5.33
C GLY A 146 -24.11 -24.06 -5.92
N ASN A 147 -23.27 -25.01 -6.31
CA ASN A 147 -23.65 -26.18 -7.13
C ASN A 147 -24.29 -25.82 -8.50
N ASP A 148 -24.25 -24.56 -8.94
CA ASP A 148 -24.68 -24.15 -10.27
C ASP A 148 -23.48 -24.16 -11.22
N LEU A 149 -23.41 -25.23 -12.02
CA LEU A 149 -22.33 -25.48 -12.97
C LEU A 149 -22.50 -24.71 -14.29
N ARG A 150 -23.58 -23.96 -14.50
CA ARG A 150 -23.79 -23.22 -15.74
C ARG A 150 -23.11 -21.86 -15.67
N LEU A 151 -22.25 -21.58 -16.64
CA LEU A 151 -21.61 -20.28 -16.76
C LEU A 151 -22.52 -19.31 -17.51
N THR A 152 -22.73 -18.15 -16.89
CA THR A 152 -23.29 -16.97 -17.56
C THR A 152 -22.19 -16.14 -18.21
N GLU A 153 -20.96 -16.21 -17.68
CA GLU A 153 -19.79 -15.55 -18.22
C GLU A 153 -18.50 -16.26 -17.80
N CYS A 154 -17.46 -16.15 -18.62
CA CYS A 154 -16.08 -16.48 -18.25
C CYS A 154 -15.13 -15.38 -18.75
N GLU A 155 -14.32 -14.82 -17.86
CA GLU A 155 -13.37 -13.74 -18.14
C GLU A 155 -11.95 -14.15 -17.73
N ILE A 156 -10.98 -13.92 -18.62
CA ILE A 156 -9.56 -14.17 -18.34
C ILE A 156 -8.82 -12.85 -18.39
N TYR A 157 -8.02 -12.60 -17.36
CA TYR A 157 -7.22 -11.40 -17.20
C TYR A 157 -5.73 -11.77 -17.23
N GLU A 158 -4.95 -11.04 -18.02
CA GLU A 158 -3.49 -11.00 -17.84
C GLU A 158 -3.19 -10.17 -16.59
N VAL A 159 -2.26 -10.66 -15.77
CA VAL A 159 -1.77 -9.96 -14.60
C VAL A 159 -0.50 -9.23 -15.00
N GLU A 160 -0.57 -7.92 -15.11
CA GLU A 160 0.59 -7.09 -15.42
C GLU A 160 1.11 -6.47 -14.13
N GLU A 161 2.43 -6.45 -13.93
CA GLU A 161 3.02 -5.65 -12.86
C GLU A 161 2.62 -4.18 -13.04
N SER A 162 2.06 -3.61 -11.98
CA SER A 162 1.67 -2.21 -11.96
C SER A 162 2.89 -1.41 -11.52
N THR A 163 3.75 -1.05 -12.48
CA THR A 163 4.81 -0.06 -12.32
C THR A 163 4.19 1.33 -12.17
N ASN A 164 3.55 1.58 -11.02
CA ASN A 164 2.87 2.85 -10.69
C ASN A 164 3.82 4.07 -10.59
N PHE A 165 5.06 3.96 -11.06
CA PHE A 165 6.07 5.01 -11.10
C PHE A 165 6.62 5.31 -12.51
N GLU A 166 6.08 4.74 -13.59
CA GLU A 166 6.53 5.10 -14.96
C GLU A 166 6.28 6.58 -15.29
N LYS A 167 5.28 7.19 -14.64
CA LYS A 167 5.03 8.62 -14.70
C LYS A 167 5.29 9.25 -13.34
N PRO A 168 5.98 10.40 -13.28
CA PRO A 168 6.22 11.07 -12.02
C PRO A 168 4.89 11.44 -11.34
N TRP A 169 4.81 11.25 -10.01
CA TRP A 169 3.65 11.62 -9.18
C TRP A 169 3.19 13.07 -9.43
N ARG A 170 4.15 13.95 -9.74
CA ARG A 170 3.90 15.30 -10.27
C ARG A 170 4.90 15.59 -11.38
N THR A 171 4.41 15.92 -12.56
CA THR A 171 5.24 16.48 -13.63
C THR A 171 5.50 17.95 -13.30
N ILE A 172 6.71 18.27 -12.87
CA ILE A 172 7.15 19.64 -12.57
C ILE A 172 8.31 20.00 -13.48
N VAL A 173 8.17 21.10 -14.22
CA VAL A 173 9.29 21.73 -14.93
C VAL A 173 9.97 22.68 -13.95
N TRP A 174 11.19 22.36 -13.54
CA TRP A 174 11.93 23.09 -12.51
C TRP A 174 12.61 24.36 -13.05
N GLU A 175 11.80 25.34 -13.44
CA GLU A 175 12.27 26.66 -13.82
C GLU A 175 12.39 27.61 -12.60
N SER A 176 13.23 28.64 -12.72
CA SER A 176 13.43 29.64 -11.67
C SER A 176 12.12 30.32 -11.26
N ALA A 177 11.27 30.63 -12.24
CA ALA A 177 9.94 31.21 -11.99
C ALA A 177 9.04 30.24 -11.20
N LYS A 178 8.98 28.97 -11.60
CA LYS A 178 8.17 27.95 -10.89
C LYS A 178 8.69 27.69 -9.48
N ARG A 179 10.00 27.65 -9.29
CA ARG A 179 10.62 27.56 -7.97
C ARG A 179 10.21 28.73 -7.09
N LYS A 180 10.29 29.96 -7.61
CA LYS A 180 9.89 31.17 -6.89
C LYS A 180 8.41 31.13 -6.50
N GLU A 181 7.53 30.78 -7.45
CA GLU A 181 6.09 30.60 -7.21
C GLU A 181 5.81 29.62 -6.06
N LEU A 182 6.46 28.45 -6.07
CA LEU A 182 6.30 27.46 -5.00
C LEU A 182 6.81 27.96 -3.65
N MET A 183 7.95 28.66 -3.62
CA MET A 183 8.48 29.23 -2.38
C MET A 183 7.57 30.32 -1.82
N GLU A 184 7.04 31.20 -2.68
CA GLU A 184 6.08 32.23 -2.31
C GLU A 184 4.76 31.62 -1.80
N SER A 185 4.28 30.54 -2.42
CA SER A 185 3.06 29.85 -1.98
C SER A 185 3.16 29.33 -0.53
N ILE A 186 4.36 28.89 -0.13
CA ILE A 186 4.64 28.46 1.25
C ILE A 186 4.79 29.67 2.16
N GLN A 187 5.48 30.72 1.70
CA GLN A 187 5.73 31.92 2.49
C GLN A 187 4.45 32.68 2.84
N PHE A 188 3.49 32.75 1.92
CA PHE A 188 2.24 33.48 2.09
C PHE A 188 1.07 32.57 2.47
N TYR A 189 1.31 31.30 2.76
CA TYR A 189 0.28 30.40 3.26
C TYR A 189 -0.30 30.92 4.59
N LYS A 190 -1.63 31.06 4.66
CA LYS A 190 -2.33 31.42 5.89
C LYS A 190 -3.18 30.22 6.34
N PRO A 191 -2.98 29.71 7.56
CA PRO A 191 -3.87 28.68 8.12
C PRO A 191 -5.32 29.19 8.19
N MET A 192 -6.28 28.30 7.98
CA MET A 192 -7.71 28.67 8.00
C MET A 192 -8.22 29.08 9.38
N VAL A 193 -7.52 28.70 10.45
CA VAL A 193 -7.90 29.00 11.83
C VAL A 193 -7.05 30.16 12.35
N ASP A 194 -7.66 31.30 12.63
CA ASP A 194 -6.94 32.53 13.00
C ASP A 194 -6.14 32.42 14.31
N SER A 195 -6.49 31.48 15.21
CA SER A 195 -5.72 31.22 16.44
C SER A 195 -4.40 30.48 16.20
N VAL A 196 -4.14 30.04 14.97
CA VAL A 196 -2.92 29.32 14.56
C VAL A 196 -2.20 30.13 13.47
N SER A 197 -1.10 30.78 13.84
CA SER A 197 -0.26 31.53 12.88
C SER A 197 0.78 30.67 12.16
N GLN A 198 1.18 29.54 12.75
CA GLN A 198 2.12 28.60 12.16
C GLN A 198 1.64 27.16 12.36
N ILE A 199 1.59 26.37 11.29
CA ILE A 199 1.27 24.95 11.39
C ILE A 199 2.50 24.16 11.87
N ARG A 200 2.28 23.19 12.76
CA ARG A 200 3.33 22.28 13.26
C ARG A 200 3.27 20.95 12.50
N VAL A 201 4.35 20.60 11.84
CA VAL A 201 4.53 19.33 11.12
C VAL A 201 5.50 18.44 11.89
N LEU A 202 5.02 17.30 12.39
CA LEU A 202 5.84 16.33 13.11
C LEU A 202 6.53 15.37 12.14
N LEU A 203 7.86 15.28 12.21
CA LEU A 203 8.66 14.36 11.42
C LEU A 203 8.83 13.05 12.20
N ILE A 204 8.31 11.94 11.66
CA ILE A 204 8.42 10.60 12.27
C ILE A 204 9.17 9.67 11.31
N GLY A 205 10.06 8.84 11.85
CA GLY A 205 10.83 7.89 11.03
C GLY A 205 11.91 7.20 11.83
N ALA A 206 12.42 6.11 11.28
CA ALA A 206 13.49 5.31 11.88
C ALA A 206 14.77 6.13 12.13
N VAL A 207 15.66 5.59 12.96
CA VAL A 207 17.04 6.07 13.03
C VAL A 207 17.67 6.01 11.63
N GLY A 208 18.36 7.09 11.24
CA GLY A 208 18.98 7.19 9.91
C GLY A 208 18.02 7.49 8.75
N ALA A 209 16.70 7.63 8.97
CA ALA A 209 15.76 7.95 7.89
C ALA A 209 15.94 9.35 7.27
N GLY A 210 16.71 10.24 7.92
CA GLY A 210 17.01 11.58 7.40
C GLY A 210 16.09 12.70 7.87
N LYS A 211 15.37 12.55 8.99
CA LYS A 211 14.48 13.58 9.56
C LYS A 211 15.17 14.94 9.77
N SER A 212 16.27 14.96 10.51
CA SER A 212 17.05 16.18 10.79
C SER A 212 17.69 16.76 9.51
N SER A 213 18.16 15.89 8.61
CA SER A 213 18.69 16.29 7.29
C SER A 213 17.62 16.94 6.41
N PHE A 214 16.39 16.42 6.46
CA PHE A 214 15.24 16.97 5.74
C PHE A 214 14.91 18.38 6.23
N PHE A 215 14.88 18.60 7.54
CA PHE A 215 14.76 19.95 8.10
C PHE A 215 15.89 20.88 7.63
N ASN A 216 17.15 20.48 7.76
CA ASN A 216 18.29 21.31 7.34
C ASN A 216 18.21 21.66 5.84
N SER A 217 17.73 20.74 5.01
CA SER A 217 17.53 20.96 3.57
C SER A 217 16.50 22.05 3.31
N ILE A 218 15.32 21.95 3.94
CA ILE A 218 14.26 22.97 3.83
C ILE A 218 14.76 24.33 4.35
N ASN A 219 15.38 24.35 5.53
CA ASN A 219 15.90 25.58 6.13
C ASN A 219 16.93 26.26 5.24
N SER A 220 17.81 25.47 4.61
CA SER A 220 18.85 26.00 3.70
C SER A 220 18.24 26.64 2.45
N VAL A 221 17.19 26.04 1.88
CA VAL A 221 16.46 26.58 0.71
C VAL A 221 15.87 27.95 1.02
N PHE A 222 15.20 28.11 2.16
CA PHE A 222 14.57 29.37 2.53
C PHE A 222 15.55 30.43 3.06
N ARG A 223 16.66 30.02 3.69
CA ARG A 223 17.72 30.95 4.10
C ARG A 223 18.60 31.42 2.95
N GLY A 224 18.64 30.68 1.84
CA GLY A 224 19.50 30.98 0.69
C GLY A 224 20.96 30.57 0.86
N HIS A 225 21.29 29.83 1.93
CA HIS A 225 22.62 29.26 2.16
C HIS A 225 22.52 27.98 3.00
N VAL A 226 23.54 27.12 2.93
CA VAL A 226 23.59 25.88 3.71
C VAL A 226 23.51 26.17 5.21
N THR A 227 22.74 25.37 5.93
CA THR A 227 22.60 25.42 7.39
C THR A 227 22.62 24.04 8.01
N ASN A 228 23.11 23.96 9.25
CA ASN A 228 23.18 22.73 10.04
C ASN A 228 22.65 22.99 11.46
N GLN A 229 21.38 23.37 11.56
CA GLN A 229 20.74 23.71 12.84
C GLN A 229 20.24 22.49 13.60
N ALA A 230 19.84 21.44 12.88
CA ALA A 230 19.58 20.14 13.48
C ALA A 230 20.82 19.24 13.33
N THR A 231 21.17 18.51 14.39
CA THR A 231 22.29 17.56 14.36
C THR A 231 21.95 16.41 13.43
N ALA A 232 22.55 16.40 12.23
CA ALA A 232 22.42 15.33 11.26
C ALA A 232 23.73 14.54 11.16
N GLY A 233 23.63 13.21 11.13
CA GLY A 233 24.77 12.31 11.01
C GLY A 233 24.33 10.85 10.90
N SER A 234 25.30 9.95 10.72
CA SER A 234 25.06 8.51 10.64
C SER A 234 25.61 7.84 11.90
N SER A 235 24.73 7.18 12.65
CA SER A 235 25.04 6.40 13.85
C SER A 235 24.09 5.20 13.91
N SER A 236 24.47 4.17 14.66
CA SER A 236 23.60 3.01 14.93
C SER A 236 22.39 3.39 15.80
N THR A 237 22.56 4.38 16.69
CA THR A 237 21.52 4.91 17.58
C THR A 237 21.12 6.33 17.17
N SER A 238 19.97 6.80 17.67
CA SER A 238 19.49 8.14 17.36
C SER A 238 20.44 9.23 17.88
N LEU A 239 20.94 10.07 16.97
CA LEU A 239 21.69 11.29 17.32
C LEU A 239 20.76 12.37 17.89
N THR A 240 19.54 12.46 17.36
CA THR A 240 18.49 13.32 17.89
C THR A 240 17.90 12.63 19.10
N THR A 241 18.18 13.15 20.29
CA THR A 241 17.66 12.61 21.57
C THR A 241 16.67 13.56 22.24
N GLN A 242 16.45 14.74 21.66
CA GLN A 242 15.50 15.74 22.13
C GLN A 242 14.38 15.96 21.13
N PHE A 243 13.19 16.29 21.63
CA PHE A 243 12.15 16.89 20.83
C PHE A 243 12.54 18.32 20.46
N ARG A 244 12.56 18.64 19.18
CA ARG A 244 12.99 19.96 18.70
C ARG A 244 11.94 20.57 17.78
N THR A 245 11.59 21.81 18.03
CA THR A 245 10.68 22.60 17.21
C THR A 245 11.46 23.68 16.49
N TYR A 246 11.47 23.61 15.17
CA TYR A 246 12.25 24.52 14.34
C TYR A 246 11.35 25.44 13.54
N SER A 247 11.42 26.75 13.84
CA SER A 247 10.81 27.79 13.02
C SER A 247 11.73 28.08 11.82
N LEU A 248 11.17 27.95 10.62
CA LEU A 248 11.84 28.32 9.38
C LEU A 248 11.77 29.85 9.18
N LYS A 249 12.77 30.43 8.52
CA LYS A 249 12.84 31.87 8.21
C LYS A 249 13.28 32.08 6.77
N VAL A 250 12.78 33.15 6.16
CA VAL A 250 13.23 33.61 4.84
C VAL A 250 14.48 34.47 4.99
N GLY A 251 15.58 34.09 4.34
CA GLY A 251 16.87 34.78 4.49
C GLY A 251 17.47 34.68 5.91
N ARG A 252 18.47 35.52 6.22
CA ARG A 252 19.17 35.50 7.53
C ARG A 252 18.35 36.11 8.66
N GLU A 253 17.65 37.20 8.39
CA GLU A 253 16.89 37.99 9.38
C GLU A 253 15.42 38.21 8.98
N GLY A 254 14.93 37.54 7.94
CA GLY A 254 13.56 37.74 7.48
C GLY A 254 12.52 37.05 8.36
N ASN A 255 11.28 37.21 7.94
CA ASN A 255 10.11 36.78 8.69
C ASN A 255 10.04 35.24 8.83
N PRO A 256 9.46 34.73 9.94
CA PRO A 256 9.14 33.33 10.08
C PRO A 256 8.19 32.86 8.98
N LEU A 257 8.38 31.64 8.49
CA LEU A 257 7.39 30.99 7.65
C LEU A 257 6.19 30.53 8.49
N PRO A 258 5.00 30.38 7.90
CA PRO A 258 3.80 29.87 8.56
C PRO A 258 3.86 28.35 8.87
N VAL A 259 5.06 27.78 8.96
CA VAL A 259 5.31 26.35 9.17
C VAL A 259 6.46 26.16 10.17
N ILE A 260 6.23 25.27 11.14
CA ILE A 260 7.21 24.78 12.10
C ILE A 260 7.42 23.29 11.83
N LEU A 261 8.68 22.87 11.75
CA LEU A 261 9.04 21.46 11.64
C LEU A 261 9.45 20.94 13.03
N CYS A 262 8.78 19.90 13.49
CA CYS A 262 9.04 19.26 14.77
C CYS A 262 9.83 17.97 14.51
N ASP A 263 11.09 17.94 14.93
CA ASP A 263 11.99 16.79 14.79
C ASP A 263 11.97 15.94 16.06
N THR A 264 12.09 14.62 15.89
CA THR A 264 12.01 13.65 16.98
C THR A 264 13.19 12.71 16.99
N MET A 265 13.35 12.02 18.13
CA MET A 265 14.17 10.83 18.20
C MET A 265 13.70 9.78 17.18
N GLY A 266 14.64 8.99 16.65
CA GLY A 266 14.33 7.91 15.72
C GLY A 266 13.57 6.77 16.36
N LEU A 267 12.74 6.11 15.55
CA LEU A 267 12.15 4.83 15.91
C LEU A 267 13.22 3.73 15.79
N GLU A 268 13.23 2.83 16.77
CA GLU A 268 14.11 1.68 16.82
C GLU A 268 13.29 0.40 16.98
N GLU A 269 13.87 -0.76 16.65
CA GLU A 269 13.18 -2.05 16.73
C GLU A 269 12.98 -2.49 18.20
N SER A 270 14.04 -2.41 19.00
CA SER A 270 14.07 -2.91 20.37
C SER A 270 13.03 -2.24 21.27
N THR A 271 12.46 -3.02 22.19
CA THR A 271 11.59 -2.49 23.25
C THR A 271 12.43 -1.66 24.23
N GLY A 272 11.95 -0.47 24.60
CA GLY A 272 12.70 0.45 25.47
C GLY A 272 13.85 1.18 24.77
N ALA A 273 13.87 1.19 23.43
CA ALA A 273 14.81 1.95 22.60
C ALA A 273 14.05 2.81 21.58
N GLY A 274 14.64 3.96 21.22
CA GLY A 274 14.02 4.92 20.32
C GLY A 274 12.78 5.60 20.91
N LEU A 275 12.07 6.33 20.05
CA LEU A 275 10.87 7.09 20.44
C LEU A 275 9.71 6.17 20.84
N ASP A 276 9.14 6.40 22.01
CA ASP A 276 7.98 5.67 22.51
C ASP A 276 6.65 6.16 21.89
N ILE A 277 5.68 5.26 21.74
CA ILE A 277 4.38 5.56 21.13
C ILE A 277 3.50 6.43 22.04
N ASP A 278 3.68 6.34 23.36
CA ASP A 278 2.96 7.18 24.31
C ASP A 278 3.51 8.62 24.33
N ASP A 279 4.82 8.79 24.15
CA ASP A 279 5.41 10.11 23.92
C ASP A 279 4.82 10.77 22.67
N ILE A 280 4.63 10.03 21.58
CA ILE A 280 3.99 10.55 20.36
C ILE A 280 2.59 11.10 20.66
N SER A 281 1.85 10.48 21.56
CA SER A 281 0.50 10.95 21.92
C SER A 281 0.55 12.29 22.64
N SER A 282 1.51 12.43 23.54
CA SER A 282 1.80 13.67 24.24
C SER A 282 2.29 14.76 23.27
N ILE A 283 3.11 14.41 22.28
CA ILE A 283 3.57 15.34 21.23
C ILE A 283 2.37 15.83 20.42
N LEU A 284 1.54 14.92 19.91
CA LEU A 284 0.39 15.26 19.06
C LEU A 284 -0.55 16.25 19.74
N ARG A 285 -0.76 16.08 21.05
CA ARG A 285 -1.62 16.94 21.87
C ARG A 285 -0.97 18.24 22.34
N GLY A 286 0.32 18.45 22.06
CA GLY A 286 1.05 19.67 22.41
C GLY A 286 1.61 19.70 23.83
N HIS A 287 1.72 18.55 24.49
CA HIS A 287 2.17 18.46 25.88
C HIS A 287 3.70 18.49 26.03
N LEU A 288 4.46 18.28 24.95
CA LEU A 288 5.92 18.28 24.97
C LEU A 288 6.49 19.67 24.64
N PRO A 289 7.28 20.29 25.54
CA PRO A 289 7.95 21.55 25.26
C PRO A 289 9.17 21.35 24.34
N ASP A 290 9.62 22.43 23.69
CA ASP A 290 10.88 22.42 22.94
C ASP A 290 12.05 21.97 23.83
N ARG A 291 12.96 21.19 23.25
CA ARG A 291 14.13 20.60 23.91
C ARG A 291 13.83 19.58 24.99
N TYR A 292 12.62 19.04 25.03
CA TYR A 292 12.32 17.90 25.89
C TYR A 292 13.27 16.74 25.58
N GLN A 293 13.96 16.23 26.61
CA GLN A 293 14.87 15.10 26.49
C GLN A 293 14.07 13.80 26.56
N PHE A 294 14.09 13.02 25.48
CA PHE A 294 13.39 11.73 25.47
C PHE A 294 14.05 10.74 26.43
N ASN A 295 13.22 9.95 27.10
CA ASN A 295 13.65 8.82 27.90
C ASN A 295 13.07 7.53 27.27
N PRO A 296 13.89 6.73 26.57
CA PRO A 296 13.43 5.51 25.91
C PRO A 296 12.80 4.48 26.87
N SER A 297 13.08 4.56 28.17
CA SER A 297 12.59 3.62 29.17
C SER A 297 11.28 4.05 29.83
N VAL A 298 10.99 5.36 29.87
CA VAL A 298 9.82 5.89 30.57
C VAL A 298 9.23 7.08 29.79
N PRO A 299 8.02 6.92 29.23
CA PRO A 299 7.33 8.01 28.54
C PRO A 299 7.04 9.19 29.46
N LEU A 300 6.86 10.38 28.87
CA LEU A 300 6.49 11.58 29.61
C LEU A 300 5.16 11.39 30.37
N GLN A 301 5.23 11.58 31.68
CA GLN A 301 4.07 11.54 32.58
C GLN A 301 3.46 12.93 32.78
N SER A 302 2.16 13.01 33.05
CA SER A 302 1.42 14.27 33.26
C SER A 302 1.86 15.07 34.49
N GLU A 303 2.48 14.39 35.46
CA GLU A 303 2.95 14.98 36.71
C GLU A 303 4.34 15.61 36.57
N ALA A 304 5.03 15.37 35.46
CA ALA A 304 6.36 15.90 35.23
C ALA A 304 6.33 17.44 35.17
N SER A 305 7.33 18.08 35.75
CA SER A 305 7.43 19.56 35.77
C SER A 305 7.56 20.18 34.39
N SER A 306 8.09 19.43 33.42
CA SER A 306 8.20 19.84 32.02
C SER A 306 6.94 19.57 31.18
N TYR A 307 5.91 18.92 31.74
CA TYR A 307 4.68 18.61 31.03
C TYR A 307 3.84 19.88 30.83
N GLN A 308 3.50 20.20 29.58
CA GLN A 308 2.61 21.32 29.27
C GLN A 308 1.16 20.91 29.57
N LYS A 309 0.63 21.38 30.71
CA LYS A 309 -0.68 20.95 31.25
C LYS A 309 -1.89 21.36 30.40
N SER A 310 -1.82 22.53 29.75
CA SER A 310 -2.95 23.11 29.02
C SER A 310 -2.50 23.65 27.66
N PRO A 311 -2.21 22.77 26.69
CA PRO A 311 -1.77 23.19 25.36
C PRO A 311 -2.91 23.84 24.58
N GLU A 312 -2.59 24.94 23.90
CA GLU A 312 -3.50 25.60 22.97
C GLU A 312 -3.46 24.92 21.60
N LEU A 313 -4.36 25.32 20.70
CA LEU A 313 -4.38 24.76 19.35
C LEU A 313 -3.04 24.96 18.60
N LYS A 314 -2.38 26.11 18.82
CA LYS A 314 -1.05 26.42 18.25
C LYS A 314 0.07 25.49 18.73
N ASP A 315 -0.11 24.82 19.86
CA ASP A 315 0.88 23.91 20.46
C ASP A 315 0.73 22.47 19.94
N LYS A 316 -0.44 22.13 19.38
CA LYS A 316 -0.74 20.80 18.84
C LYS A 316 -0.04 20.56 17.50
N ILE A 317 0.12 19.28 17.16
CA ILE A 317 0.59 18.88 15.83
C ILE A 317 -0.56 18.92 14.84
N HIS A 318 -0.33 19.57 13.69
CA HIS A 318 -1.33 19.77 12.64
C HIS A 318 -1.14 18.80 11.47
N CYS A 319 0.07 18.27 11.29
CA CYS A 319 0.40 17.31 10.25
C CYS A 319 1.50 16.37 10.74
N VAL A 320 1.41 15.09 10.37
CA VAL A 320 2.48 14.11 10.61
C VAL A 320 3.07 13.72 9.26
N ALA A 321 4.37 13.92 9.11
CA ALA A 321 5.13 13.52 7.93
C ALA A 321 6.01 12.30 8.26
N TYR A 322 5.77 11.20 7.56
CA TYR A 322 6.58 9.99 7.66
C TYR A 322 7.81 10.10 6.76
N ILE A 323 8.98 10.04 7.36
CA ILE A 323 10.27 10.05 6.68
C ILE A 323 10.82 8.63 6.67
N MET A 324 11.05 8.10 5.47
CA MET A 324 11.47 6.72 5.24
C MET A 324 12.70 6.68 4.34
N ASP A 325 13.67 5.83 4.71
CA ASP A 325 14.81 5.49 3.86
C ASP A 325 14.35 4.56 2.74
N ALA A 326 14.24 5.09 1.52
CA ALA A 326 13.76 4.36 0.35
C ALA A 326 14.55 3.07 0.08
N CYS A 327 15.85 3.05 0.40
CA CYS A 327 16.71 1.89 0.21
C CYS A 327 16.46 0.77 1.22
N LYS A 328 15.75 1.08 2.32
CA LYS A 328 15.47 0.13 3.41
C LYS A 328 14.00 -0.25 3.51
N ILE A 329 13.13 0.27 2.65
CA ILE A 329 11.69 -0.03 2.70
C ILE A 329 11.43 -1.53 2.55
N SER A 330 12.08 -2.18 1.58
CA SER A 330 11.89 -3.62 1.28
C SER A 330 12.46 -4.55 2.35
N ILE A 331 13.40 -4.07 3.17
CA ILE A 331 14.08 -4.82 4.22
C ILE A 331 13.77 -4.27 5.62
N MET A 332 12.68 -3.51 5.75
CA MET A 332 12.28 -2.92 7.02
C MET A 332 11.87 -4.05 7.99
N PRO A 333 12.40 -4.07 9.24
CA PRO A 333 12.01 -5.07 10.22
C PRO A 333 10.50 -5.00 10.52
N THR A 334 9.84 -6.15 10.62
CA THR A 334 8.39 -6.26 10.86
C THR A 334 7.94 -5.47 12.09
N LYS A 335 8.69 -5.54 13.19
CA LYS A 335 8.39 -4.79 14.42
C LYS A 335 8.41 -3.27 14.21
N LEU A 336 9.28 -2.77 13.34
CA LEU A 336 9.33 -1.34 13.02
C LEU A 336 8.14 -0.93 12.15
N GLN A 337 7.72 -1.78 11.21
CA GLN A 337 6.49 -1.60 10.44
C GLN A 337 5.26 -1.58 11.36
N GLU A 338 5.17 -2.51 12.30
CA GLU A 338 4.09 -2.56 13.31
C GLU A 338 4.07 -1.29 14.18
N LYS A 339 5.23 -0.76 14.58
CA LYS A 339 5.33 0.53 15.30
C LYS A 339 4.80 1.68 14.44
N LEU A 340 5.20 1.78 13.17
CA LEU A 340 4.70 2.81 12.25
C LEU A 340 3.17 2.72 12.05
N ASP A 341 2.63 1.51 11.91
CA ASP A 341 1.20 1.25 11.80
C ASP A 341 0.44 1.58 13.09
N ALA A 342 1.02 1.30 14.26
CA ALA A 342 0.47 1.70 15.55
C ALA A 342 0.41 3.22 15.68
N ILE A 343 1.47 3.92 15.30
CA ILE A 343 1.52 5.39 15.26
C ILE A 343 0.44 5.93 14.32
N ARG A 344 0.34 5.39 13.10
CA ARG A 344 -0.65 5.81 12.11
C ARG A 344 -2.08 5.66 12.63
N ARG A 345 -2.40 4.52 13.26
CA ARG A 345 -3.70 4.30 13.90
C ARG A 345 -3.97 5.34 14.99
N LYS A 346 -2.99 5.63 15.84
CA LYS A 346 -3.12 6.60 16.95
C LYS A 346 -3.30 8.04 16.43
N VAL A 347 -2.55 8.44 15.41
CA VAL A 347 -2.68 9.74 14.73
C VAL A 347 -4.08 9.90 14.15
N ASN A 348 -4.59 8.88 13.45
CA ASN A 348 -5.93 8.91 12.87
C ASN A 348 -7.04 9.04 13.92
N LEU A 349 -6.87 8.40 15.08
CA LEU A 349 -7.84 8.48 16.18
C LEU A 349 -7.85 9.86 16.87
N ILE A 350 -6.72 10.57 16.89
CA ILE A 350 -6.61 11.91 17.49
C ILE A 350 -7.03 13.00 16.50
N GLY A 351 -6.88 12.75 15.20
CA GLY A 351 -7.25 13.68 14.14
C GLY A 351 -8.73 13.66 13.75
N GLN A 352 -9.51 12.69 14.25
CA GLN A 352 -10.97 12.70 14.25
C GLN A 352 -11.46 13.48 15.48
#